data_AF-A0A0L6JXH7-F1
#
_entry.id   AF-A0A0L6JXH7-F1
#
_cell.length_a   1.000
_cell.length_b   1.000
_cell.length_c   1.000
_cell.angle_alpha   90.00
_cell.angle_beta   90.00
_cell.angle_gamma   90.00
#
_symmetry.space_group_name_H-M   'P 1'
#
loop_
_entity.id
_entity.type
_entity.pdbx_description
1 polymer ?
#
loop_
_entity_poly.entity_id
_entity_poly.type
_entity_poly.pdbx_seq_one_letter_code
_entity_poly.pdbx_strand_id
1 'polypeptide(L)'
;MESSVSKGRNLVFAAMGIIIGISMVTIFFNLITGVHQSFVVQFIRFVLTCGLCYLVYSGVSWARWVCVILMGIACFLGLSGVPSIIDNPLLGLVSFLYFAAYLTVILLLLIPKSVGEYFESLELKNH
;
A
#
# COMPACT_ATOMS: atom_id res chain seq x y z
N MET A 1 -20.99 -15.98 7.73
CA MET A 1 -19.64 -16.22 7.17
C MET A 1 -19.47 -15.59 5.80
N GLU A 2 -20.33 -15.92 4.82
CA GLU A 2 -20.19 -15.42 3.44
C GLU A 2 -20.17 -13.88 3.32
N SER A 3 -20.98 -13.17 4.12
CA SER A 3 -21.01 -11.71 4.18
C SER A 3 -19.79 -11.04 4.83
N SER A 4 -19.01 -11.80 5.62
CA SER A 4 -17.78 -11.32 6.25
C SER A 4 -16.59 -11.45 5.30
N VAL A 5 -16.49 -12.60 4.62
CA VAL A 5 -15.46 -12.88 3.61
C VAL A 5 -15.55 -11.88 2.45
N SER A 6 -16.76 -11.57 1.97
CA SER A 6 -16.95 -10.56 0.92
C SER A 6 -16.51 -9.16 1.35
N LYS A 7 -16.74 -8.79 2.62
CA LYS A 7 -16.28 -7.52 3.19
C LYS A 7 -14.75 -7.49 3.27
N GLY A 8 -14.12 -8.56 3.76
CA GLY A 8 -12.66 -8.70 3.80
C GLY A 8 -12.03 -8.54 2.43
N ARG A 9 -12.57 -9.21 1.41
CA ARG A 9 -12.12 -9.09 0.03
C ARG A 9 -12.18 -7.65 -0.49
N ASN A 10 -13.29 -6.94 -0.25
CA ASN A 10 -13.44 -5.55 -0.67
C ASN A 10 -12.44 -4.62 0.02
N LEU A 11 -12.12 -4.85 1.29
CA LEU A 11 -11.11 -4.06 2.02
C LEU A 11 -9.70 -4.30 1.48
N VAL A 12 -9.34 -5.55 1.18
CA VAL A 12 -8.07 -5.88 0.53
C VAL A 12 -7.98 -5.21 -0.85
N PHE A 13 -9.07 -5.23 -1.61
CA PHE A 13 -9.13 -4.58 -2.91
C PHE A 13 -8.99 -3.06 -2.81
N ALA A 14 -9.63 -2.42 -1.82
CA ALA A 14 -9.46 -1.01 -1.53
C ALA A 14 -8.00 -0.67 -1.18
N ALA A 15 -7.35 -1.49 -0.33
CA ALA A 15 -5.95 -1.33 0.01
C ALA A 15 -5.04 -1.42 -1.23
N MET A 16 -5.28 -2.39 -2.12
CA MET A 16 -4.56 -2.50 -3.40
C MET A 16 -4.76 -1.27 -4.28
N GLY A 17 -6.00 -0.77 -4.38
CA GLY A 17 -6.31 0.45 -5.14
C GLY A 17 -5.53 1.65 -4.65
N ILE A 18 -5.42 1.83 -3.32
CA ILE A 18 -4.62 2.91 -2.72
C ILE A 18 -3.13 2.75 -3.07
N ILE A 19 -2.55 1.55 -2.90
CA ILE A 19 -1.13 1.29 -3.19
C ILE A 19 -0.79 1.56 -4.66
N ILE A 20 -1.63 1.08 -5.58
CA ILE A 20 -1.43 1.27 -7.02
C ILE A 20 -1.58 2.75 -7.38
N GLY A 21 -2.60 3.42 -6.84
CA GLY A 21 -2.82 4.85 -7.06
C GLY A 21 -1.64 5.70 -6.61
N ILE A 22 -1.14 5.47 -5.40
CA ILE A 22 0.08 6.11 -4.87
C ILE A 22 1.28 5.87 -5.79
N SER A 23 1.45 4.62 -6.27
CA SER A 23 2.56 4.26 -7.16
C SER A 23 2.49 5.02 -8.49
N MET A 24 1.29 5.17 -9.07
CA MET A 24 1.06 5.97 -10.28
C MET A 24 1.38 7.45 -10.07
N VAL A 25 0.88 8.04 -8.97
CA VAL A 25 1.18 9.44 -8.62
C VAL A 25 2.68 9.65 -8.46
N THR A 26 3.38 8.70 -7.83
CA THR A 26 4.83 8.79 -7.65
C THR A 26 5.59 8.74 -8.98
N ILE A 27 5.19 7.85 -9.90
CA ILE A 27 5.80 7.78 -11.24
C ILE A 27 5.58 9.09 -11.99
N PHE A 28 4.33 9.58 -12.01
CA PHE A 28 3.97 10.84 -12.67
C PHE A 28 4.74 12.03 -12.10
N PHE A 29 4.88 12.13 -10.78
CA PHE A 29 5.60 13.21 -10.13
C PHE A 29 7.09 13.19 -10.47
N ASN A 30 7.72 12.00 -10.52
CA ASN A 30 9.12 11.88 -10.93
C ASN A 30 9.33 12.26 -12.41
N LEU A 31 8.38 11.91 -13.29
CA LEU A 31 8.44 12.30 -14.70
C LEU A 31 8.39 13.83 -14.88
N ILE A 32 7.58 14.53 -14.08
CA ILE A 32 7.46 16.00 -14.14
C ILE A 32 8.65 16.71 -13.51
N THR A 33 9.10 16.25 -12.34
CA THR A 33 10.15 16.93 -11.57
C THR A 33 11.56 16.65 -12.08
N GLY A 34 11.72 15.70 -13.02
CA GLY A 34 13.02 15.35 -13.59
C GLY A 34 13.98 14.71 -12.60
N VAL A 35 13.49 14.27 -11.43
CA VAL A 35 14.29 13.53 -10.45
C VAL A 35 14.77 12.25 -11.13
N HIS A 36 16.07 12.17 -11.42
CA HIS A 36 16.73 11.10 -12.17
C HIS A 36 16.80 9.76 -11.42
N GLN A 37 15.69 9.27 -10.87
CA GLN A 37 15.60 7.83 -10.65
C GLN A 37 15.44 7.16 -12.02
N SER A 38 16.31 6.18 -12.30
CA SER A 38 16.23 5.42 -13.55
C SER A 38 14.82 4.86 -13.72
N PHE A 39 14.20 5.11 -14.88
CA PHE A 39 12.89 4.59 -15.24
C PHE A 39 12.76 3.08 -14.98
N VAL A 40 13.86 2.35 -15.21
CA VAL A 40 13.97 0.91 -14.94
C VAL A 40 13.68 0.59 -13.46
N VAL A 41 14.19 1.39 -12.52
CA VAL A 41 13.96 1.19 -11.08
C VAL A 41 12.49 1.40 -10.72
N GLN A 42 11.86 2.44 -11.28
CA GLN A 42 10.45 2.71 -11.04
C GLN A 42 9.55 1.64 -11.64
N PHE A 43 9.90 1.14 -12.83
CA PHE A 43 9.19 0.05 -13.49
C PHE A 43 9.31 -1.26 -12.70
N ILE A 44 10.52 -1.64 -12.29
CA ILE A 44 10.74 -2.82 -11.43
C ILE A 44 9.94 -2.69 -10.14
N ARG A 45 10.00 -1.52 -9.47
CA ARG A 45 9.23 -1.27 -8.25
C ARG A 45 7.73 -1.45 -8.49
N PHE A 46 7.20 -0.89 -9.57
CA PHE A 46 5.78 -1.01 -9.91
C PHE A 46 5.37 -2.48 -10.14
N VAL A 47 6.16 -3.25 -10.89
CA VAL A 47 5.90 -4.68 -11.13
C VAL A 47 5.95 -5.46 -9.82
N LEU A 48 6.94 -5.20 -8.95
CA LEU A 48 7.02 -5.82 -7.63
C LEU A 48 5.82 -5.46 -6.75
N THR A 49 5.35 -4.21 -6.78
CA THR A 49 4.15 -3.78 -6.08
C THR A 49 2.91 -4.52 -6.59
N CYS A 50 2.72 -4.63 -7.91
CA CYS A 50 1.62 -5.41 -8.48
C CYS A 50 1.69 -6.89 -8.09
N GLY A 51 2.88 -7.49 -8.12
CA GLY A 51 3.10 -8.87 -7.69
C GLY A 51 2.77 -9.08 -6.21
N LEU A 52 3.21 -8.17 -5.34
CA LEU A 52 2.87 -8.20 -3.92
C LEU A 52 1.36 -8.06 -3.69
N CYS A 53 0.71 -7.12 -4.37
CA CYS A 53 -0.74 -6.95 -4.31
C CYS A 53 -1.48 -8.22 -4.75
N TYR A 54 -1.01 -8.90 -5.80
CA TYR A 54 -1.57 -10.17 -6.25
C TYR A 54 -1.42 -11.28 -5.21
N LEU A 55 -0.27 -11.39 -4.55
CA LEU A 55 -0.05 -12.37 -3.49
C LEU A 55 -0.93 -12.11 -2.26
N VAL A 56 -1.08 -10.84 -1.88
CA VAL A 56 -2.00 -10.42 -0.81
C VAL A 56 -3.45 -10.76 -1.18
N TYR A 57 -3.86 -10.50 -2.42
CA TYR A 57 -5.20 -10.84 -2.91
C TYR A 57 -5.45 -12.35 -2.92
N SER A 58 -4.42 -13.14 -3.25
CA SER A 58 -4.47 -14.61 -3.28
C SER A 58 -4.57 -15.25 -1.89
N GLY A 59 -4.56 -14.45 -0.81
CA GLY A 59 -4.72 -14.95 0.56
C GLY A 59 -3.43 -15.49 1.17
N VAL A 60 -2.27 -15.16 0.62
CA VAL A 60 -0.98 -15.61 1.15
C VAL A 60 -0.67 -14.83 2.43
N SER A 61 -0.73 -15.50 3.58
CA SER A 61 -0.60 -14.86 4.90
C SER A 61 0.75 -14.17 5.13
N TRP A 62 1.85 -14.73 4.62
CA TRP A 62 3.17 -14.07 4.71
C TRP A 62 3.23 -12.77 3.89
N ALA A 63 2.56 -12.73 2.72
CA ALA A 63 2.56 -11.55 1.84
C ALA A 63 1.85 -10.36 2.49
N ARG A 64 0.80 -10.64 3.30
CA ARG A 64 0.14 -9.62 4.13
C ARG A 64 1.13 -8.94 5.07
N TRP A 65 1.92 -9.70 5.80
CA TRP A 65 2.90 -9.14 6.75
C TRP A 65 4.01 -8.38 6.04
N VAL A 66 4.52 -8.90 4.93
CA VAL A 66 5.51 -8.18 4.11
C VAL A 66 4.95 -6.85 3.62
N CYS A 67 3.70 -6.83 3.15
CA CYS A 67 3.03 -5.59 2.75
C CYS A 67 2.90 -4.60 3.92
N VAL A 68 2.45 -5.07 5.08
CA VAL A 68 2.33 -4.22 6.28
C VAL A 68 3.69 -3.60 6.67
N ILE A 69 4.76 -4.39 6.66
CA ILE A 69 6.11 -3.91 7.00
C ILE A 69 6.59 -2.87 5.98
N LEU A 70 6.46 -3.15 4.68
CA LEU A 70 6.88 -2.22 3.62
C LEU A 70 6.10 -0.90 3.69
N MET A 71 4.79 -0.97 3.92
CA MET A 71 3.96 0.23 4.10
C MET A 71 4.31 0.96 5.40
N GLY A 72 4.67 0.24 6.47
CA GLY A 72 5.14 0.83 7.72
C GLY A 72 6.43 1.63 7.55
N ILE A 73 7.40 1.09 6.81
CA ILE A 73 8.64 1.79 6.47
C ILE A 73 8.31 3.03 5.61
N ALA A 74 7.47 2.88 4.58
CA ALA A 74 7.07 4.00 3.73
C ALA A 74 6.32 5.11 4.51
N CYS A 75 5.50 4.71 5.48
CA CYS A 75 4.79 5.62 6.38
C CYS A 75 5.79 6.42 7.25
N PHE A 76 6.78 5.77 7.84
CA PHE A 76 7.82 6.45 8.63
C PHE A 76 8.64 7.42 7.78
N LEU A 77 8.99 7.04 6.54
CA LEU A 77 9.66 7.93 5.59
C LEU A 77 8.76 9.12 5.21
N GLY A 78 7.46 8.91 4.97
CA GLY A 78 6.52 10.00 4.72
C GLY A 78 6.42 10.99 5.88
N LEU A 79 6.44 10.49 7.11
CA LEU A 79 6.44 11.32 8.32
C LEU A 79 7.70 12.20 8.41
N SER A 80 8.86 11.69 7.97
CA SER A 80 10.11 12.46 7.97
C SER A 80 10.09 13.70 7.05
N GLY A 81 9.18 13.74 6.05
CA GLY A 81 8.96 14.90 5.19
C GLY A 81 7.99 15.94 5.74
N VAL A 82 7.31 15.66 6.86
CA VAL A 82 6.34 16.57 7.48
C VAL A 82 6.96 17.89 7.99
N PRO A 83 8.17 17.91 8.58
CA PRO A 83 8.82 19.17 8.96
C PRO A 83 8.98 20.16 7.80
N SER A 84 9.06 19.67 6.55
CA SER A 84 9.13 20.50 5.35
C SER A 84 7.87 21.32 5.08
N ILE A 85 6.77 21.14 5.83
CA ILE A 85 5.57 22.01 5.76
C ILE A 85 5.92 23.48 6.00
N ILE A 86 6.90 23.74 6.88
CA ILE A 86 7.27 25.11 7.28
C ILE A 86 7.90 25.86 6.11
N ASP A 87 8.81 25.20 5.38
CA ASP A 87 9.58 25.83 4.29
C ASP A 87 8.88 25.69 2.93
N ASN A 88 8.19 24.56 2.70
CA ASN A 88 7.51 24.24 1.45
C ASN A 88 6.16 23.56 1.77
N PRO A 89 5.08 24.34 2.00
CA PRO A 89 3.80 23.82 2.46
C PRO A 89 3.19 22.79 1.50
N LEU A 90 3.42 22.94 0.18
CA LEU A 90 2.99 21.96 -0.82
C LEU A 90 3.69 20.60 -0.66
N LEU A 91 5.01 20.59 -0.49
CA LEU A 91 5.79 19.36 -0.33
C LEU A 91 5.44 18.66 0.99
N GLY A 92 5.27 19.45 2.05
CA GLY A 92 4.86 18.95 3.35
C GLY A 92 3.44 18.35 3.33
N LEU A 93 2.49 18.98 2.64
CA LEU A 93 1.14 18.43 2.45
C LEU A 93 1.16 17.12 1.66
N VAL A 94 1.95 17.03 0.58
CA VAL A 94 2.13 15.80 -0.19
C VAL A 94 2.72 14.68 0.68
N SER A 95 3.72 15.00 1.49
CA SER A 95 4.35 14.03 2.42
C SER A 95 3.36 13.53 3.47
N PHE A 96 2.53 14.43 4.02
CA PHE A 96 1.44 14.08 4.93
C PHE A 96 0.37 13.19 4.27
N LEU A 97 0.01 13.47 3.02
CA LEU A 97 -0.94 12.62 2.28
C LEU A 97 -0.39 11.21 2.04
N TYR A 98 0.91 11.08 1.71
CA TYR A 98 1.54 9.77 1.61
C TYR A 98 1.52 9.02 2.95
N PHE A 99 1.86 9.70 4.05
CA PHE A 99 1.76 9.14 5.39
C PHE A 99 0.35 8.62 5.69
N ALA A 100 -0.67 9.46 5.50
CA ALA A 100 -2.06 9.12 5.78
C ALA A 100 -2.56 7.94 4.92
N ALA A 101 -2.18 7.90 3.64
CA ALA A 101 -2.61 6.85 2.73
C ALA A 101 -1.95 5.50 3.05
N TYR A 102 -0.65 5.47 3.35
CA TYR A 102 0.04 4.24 3.79
C TYR A 102 -0.46 3.76 5.15
N LEU A 103 -0.70 4.68 6.09
CA LEU A 103 -1.31 4.34 7.37
C LEU A 103 -2.69 3.71 7.18
N THR A 104 -3.51 4.27 6.28
CA THR A 104 -4.83 3.73 5.96
C THR A 104 -4.73 2.29 5.45
N VAL A 105 -3.80 2.00 4.55
CA VAL A 105 -3.56 0.63 4.04
C VAL A 105 -3.19 -0.33 5.18
N ILE A 106 -2.29 0.09 6.08
CA ILE A 106 -1.89 -0.72 7.25
C ILE A 106 -3.12 -1.02 8.13
N LEU A 107 -3.92 0.00 8.44
CA LEU A 107 -5.12 -0.14 9.28
C LEU A 107 -6.16 -1.06 8.62
N LEU A 108 -6.37 -0.91 7.31
CA LEU A 108 -7.29 -1.76 6.54
C LEU A 108 -6.87 -3.23 6.54
N LEU A 109 -5.57 -3.53 6.55
CA LEU A 109 -5.06 -4.90 6.50
C LEU A 109 -4.92 -5.56 7.88
N LEU A 110 -4.76 -4.78 8.96
CA LEU A 110 -4.52 -5.31 10.32
C LEU A 110 -5.75 -5.35 11.21
N ILE A 111 -6.61 -4.34 11.16
CA ILE A 111 -7.67 -4.15 12.18
C ILE A 111 -8.92 -5.00 11.91
N PRO A 112 -9.48 -5.02 10.68
CA PRO A 112 -10.77 -5.66 10.46
C PRO A 112 -10.63 -7.18 10.57
N LYS A 113 -11.37 -7.78 11.52
CA LYS A 113 -11.46 -9.24 11.66
C LYS A 113 -11.90 -9.94 10.37
N SER A 114 -12.73 -9.26 9.56
CA SER A 114 -13.17 -9.73 8.25
C SER A 114 -12.02 -9.94 7.25
N VAL A 115 -10.91 -9.21 7.38
CA VAL A 115 -9.71 -9.46 6.58
C VAL A 115 -9.03 -10.74 7.06
N GLY A 116 -8.89 -10.96 8.37
CA GLY A 116 -8.40 -12.24 8.90
C GLY A 116 -9.20 -13.44 8.39
N GLU A 117 -10.53 -13.37 8.52
CA GLU A 117 -11.46 -14.42 8.05
C GLU A 117 -11.37 -14.67 6.53
N TYR A 118 -11.11 -13.61 5.73
CA TYR A 118 -10.88 -13.75 4.29
C TYR A 118 -9.63 -14.58 4.00
N PHE A 119 -8.52 -14.31 4.67
CA PHE A 119 -7.27 -15.05 4.49
C PHE A 119 -7.42 -16.52 4.95
N GLU A 120 -8.02 -16.77 6.11
CA GLU A 120 -8.27 -18.13 6.60
C GLU A 120 -9.15 -18.94 5.62
N SER A 121 -10.18 -18.31 5.03
CA SER A 121 -11.04 -18.97 4.04
C SER A 121 -10.30 -19.39 2.77
N LEU A 122 -9.23 -18.67 2.40
CA LEU A 122 -8.40 -18.98 1.24
C LEU A 122 -7.35 -20.05 1.55
N GLU A 123 -6.79 -20.04 2.76
CA GLU A 123 -5.87 -21.09 3.22
C GLU A 123 -6.57 -22.46 3.24
N LEU A 124 -7.81 -22.53 3.74
CA LEU A 124 -8.63 -23.76 3.73
C LEU A 124 -8.97 -24.28 2.32
N LYS A 125 -8.97 -23.43 1.30
CA LYS A 125 -9.28 -23.84 -0.08
C LYS A 125 -8.06 -24.40 -0.82
N ASN A 126 -6.86 -24.08 -0.35
CA ASN A 126 -5.60 -24.46 -0.99
C ASN A 126 -4.96 -25.72 -0.36
N HIS A 127 -5.58 -26.29 0.67
CA HIS A 127 -5.23 -27.56 1.32
C HIS A 127 -6.33 -28.61 1.10
#